data_AF-A0A1A7XW37-F1
#
_entry.id   AF-A0A1A7XW37-F1
#
_cell.length_a   1.000
_cell.length_b   1.000
_cell.length_c   1.000
_cell.angle_alpha   90.00
_cell.angle_beta   90.00
_cell.angle_gamma   90.00
#
_symmetry.space_group_name_H-M   'P 1'
#
loop_
_entity.id
_entity.type
_entity.pdbx_description
1 polymer ?
#
loop_
_entity_poly.entity_id
_entity_poly.type
_entity_poly.pdbx_seq_one_letter_code
_entity_poly.pdbx_strand_id
1 'polypeptide(L)'
;LKLEVQPKSYHRAHYETEGSRGSIKGATGGHPIIRLNGYSKQLVSLLLFIGTADDRCLRPHSFYQVHRVTGKTVTTMCQEKMLGCSKVLEIPLLPENNMSASIDCAGILKLRNADIELKKGEVDIGRKNTRTRVVFRVAVPQQDGR
;
A
#
# COMPACT_ATOMS: atom_id res chain seq x y z
N LEU A 1 6.47 -14.23 0.79
CA LEU A 1 6.18 -12.90 1.37
C LEU A 1 5.23 -13.08 2.55
N LYS A 2 5.58 -12.61 3.75
CA LYS A 2 4.79 -12.79 4.97
C LYS A 2 4.61 -11.44 5.66
N LEU A 3 3.38 -11.19 6.11
CA LEU A 3 3.07 -10.04 6.97
C LEU A 3 3.26 -10.47 8.43
N GLU A 4 4.31 -9.96 9.06
CA GLU A 4 4.68 -10.30 10.44
C GLU A 4 3.86 -9.51 11.46
N VAL A 5 3.61 -8.23 11.16
CA VAL A 5 2.71 -7.39 11.93
C VAL A 5 1.61 -6.90 11.00
N GLN A 6 0.37 -7.31 11.31
CA GLN A 6 -0.83 -6.89 10.58
C GLN A 6 -1.10 -5.40 10.81
N PRO A 7 -1.70 -4.68 9.84
CA PRO A 7 -2.24 -3.35 10.10
C PRO A 7 -3.42 -3.42 11.09
N LYS A 8 -3.72 -2.30 11.75
CA LYS A 8 -4.97 -2.15 12.50
C LYS A 8 -6.17 -2.34 11.57
N SER A 9 -7.26 -2.85 12.13
CA SER A 9 -8.54 -3.02 11.43
C SER A 9 -9.20 -1.72 11.01
N TYR A 10 -8.77 -0.59 11.59
CA TYR A 10 -9.30 0.74 11.29
C TYR A 10 -8.18 1.75 11.05
N HIS A 11 -8.34 2.53 9.99
CA HIS A 11 -7.52 3.70 9.67
C HIS A 11 -8.43 4.74 9.00
N ARG A 12 -8.39 5.98 9.49
CA ARG A 12 -9.14 7.08 8.90
C ARG A 12 -8.37 7.65 7.71
N ALA A 13 -8.81 7.32 6.51
CA ALA A 13 -8.30 7.94 5.29
C ALA A 13 -8.56 9.45 5.28
N HIS A 14 -7.78 10.17 4.48
CA HIS A 14 -7.91 11.61 4.30
C HIS A 14 -8.30 11.97 2.88
N TYR A 15 -8.92 13.13 2.68
CA TYR A 15 -9.08 13.74 1.36
C TYR A 15 -7.86 14.55 0.96
N GLU A 16 -7.69 14.78 -0.34
CA GLU A 16 -6.59 15.61 -0.87
C GLU A 16 -6.64 17.06 -0.38
N THR A 17 -7.83 17.54 -0.04
CA THR A 17 -8.06 18.91 0.47
C THR A 17 -7.74 19.08 1.95
N GLU A 18 -7.38 18.02 2.67
CA GLU A 18 -7.01 18.09 4.09
C GLU A 18 -5.59 17.56 4.33
N GLY A 19 -5.03 17.88 5.50
CA GLY A 19 -3.72 17.37 5.90
C GLY A 19 -3.69 15.85 6.02
N SER A 20 -2.52 15.26 5.74
CA SER A 20 -2.30 13.81 5.85
C SER A 20 -2.67 13.30 7.24
N ARG A 21 -3.37 12.15 7.29
CA ARG A 21 -3.70 11.44 8.55
C ARG A 21 -2.58 10.49 9.01
N GLY A 22 -1.41 10.60 8.38
CA GLY A 22 -0.23 9.82 8.72
C GLY A 22 -0.30 8.36 8.23
N SER A 23 0.65 7.57 8.69
CA SER A 23 0.82 6.19 8.25
C SER A 23 -0.14 5.21 8.89
N ILE A 24 -0.38 4.11 8.18
CA ILE A 24 -1.11 2.95 8.68
C ILE A 24 -0.35 2.37 9.87
N LYS A 25 -1.04 2.10 10.98
CA LYS A 25 -0.44 1.59 12.20
C LYS A 25 -0.57 0.08 12.31
N GLY A 26 0.38 -0.55 12.98
CA GLY A 26 0.36 -1.98 13.28
C GLY A 26 -0.68 -2.32 14.35
N ALA A 27 -1.23 -3.54 14.27
CA ALA A 27 -2.22 -4.07 15.21
C ALA A 27 -1.70 -4.06 16.66
N THR A 28 -0.41 -4.34 16.85
CA THR A 28 0.28 -4.37 18.14
C THR A 28 0.96 -3.05 18.51
N GLY A 29 0.59 -1.95 17.85
CA GLY A 29 1.33 -0.68 17.92
C GLY A 29 2.35 -0.54 16.80
N GLY A 30 3.05 0.60 16.73
CA GLY A 30 4.03 0.88 15.67
C GLY A 30 3.42 0.84 14.26
N HIS A 31 4.08 0.14 13.34
CA HIS A 31 3.71 0.05 11.92
C HIS A 31 3.62 -1.41 11.46
N PRO A 32 2.89 -1.72 10.38
CA PRO A 32 2.89 -3.04 9.78
C PRO A 32 4.31 -3.46 9.38
N ILE A 33 4.65 -4.74 9.56
CA ILE A 33 5.98 -5.27 9.22
C ILE A 33 5.80 -6.41 8.24
N ILE A 34 6.52 -6.35 7.13
CA ILE A 34 6.48 -7.36 6.07
C ILE A 34 7.87 -7.90 5.80
N ARG A 35 7.97 -9.20 5.56
CA ARG A 35 9.22 -9.90 5.30
C ARG A 35 9.11 -10.81 4.08
N LEU A 36 10.11 -10.76 3.21
CA LEU A 36 10.29 -11.74 2.14
C LEU A 36 11.20 -12.88 2.63
N ASN A 37 10.62 -14.07 2.77
CA ASN A 37 11.37 -15.28 3.10
C ASN A 37 11.75 -16.04 1.82
N GLY A 38 12.87 -16.76 1.86
CA GLY A 38 13.32 -17.63 0.77
C GLY A 38 14.09 -16.93 -0.35
N TYR A 39 14.35 -15.63 -0.23
CA TYR A 39 15.17 -14.88 -1.17
C TYR A 39 15.88 -13.73 -0.47
N SER A 40 17.21 -13.66 -0.58
CA SER A 40 18.05 -12.63 0.05
C SER A 40 19.32 -12.32 -0.75
N LYS A 41 19.31 -12.58 -2.07
CA LYS A 41 20.52 -12.46 -2.91
C LYS A 41 20.84 -11.01 -3.31
N GLN A 42 19.82 -10.21 -3.56
CA GLN A 42 19.92 -8.80 -3.95
C GLN A 42 18.68 -8.06 -3.48
N LEU A 43 18.70 -6.73 -3.57
CA LEU A 43 17.53 -5.92 -3.29
C LEU A 43 16.37 -6.25 -4.25
N VAL A 44 15.14 -6.14 -3.73
CA VAL A 44 13.91 -6.29 -4.52
C VAL A 44 12.92 -5.19 -4.19
N SER A 45 12.10 -4.84 -5.16
CA SER A 45 11.04 -3.85 -5.01
C SER A 45 9.77 -4.46 -4.46
N LEU A 46 9.38 -4.03 -3.26
CA LEU A 46 8.06 -4.25 -2.70
C LEU A 46 7.10 -3.18 -3.22
N LEU A 47 6.08 -3.61 -3.95
CA LEU A 47 4.97 -2.78 -4.39
C LEU A 47 3.86 -2.81 -3.36
N LEU A 48 3.41 -1.63 -2.93
CA LEU A 48 2.32 -1.43 -2.00
C LEU A 48 1.23 -0.57 -2.65
N PHE A 49 -0.01 -1.06 -2.65
CA PHE A 49 -1.17 -0.28 -3.08
C PHE A 49 -2.41 -0.60 -2.24
N ILE A 50 -3.44 0.23 -2.37
CA ILE A 50 -4.74 0.02 -1.71
C ILE A 50 -5.66 -0.74 -2.65
N GLY A 51 -6.08 -1.93 -2.24
CA GLY A 51 -6.93 -2.83 -3.00
C GLY A 51 -8.34 -2.95 -2.44
N THR A 52 -9.22 -3.57 -3.23
CA THR A 52 -10.56 -3.95 -2.81
C THR A 52 -10.52 -5.00 -1.71
N ALA A 53 -11.49 -4.95 -0.79
CA ALA A 53 -11.64 -5.92 0.29
C ALA A 53 -12.63 -7.05 -0.02
N ASP A 54 -13.18 -7.09 -1.23
CA ASP A 54 -14.12 -8.11 -1.69
C ASP A 54 -13.43 -9.46 -1.94
N ASP A 55 -14.17 -10.55 -1.81
CA ASP A 55 -13.64 -11.92 -1.89
C ASP A 55 -13.54 -12.45 -3.33
N ARG A 56 -13.87 -11.63 -4.34
CA ARG A 56 -13.84 -12.03 -5.75
C ARG A 56 -12.42 -12.00 -6.31
N CYS A 57 -11.93 -10.80 -6.62
CA CYS A 57 -10.64 -10.60 -7.27
C CYS A 57 -9.97 -9.36 -6.69
N LEU A 58 -8.75 -9.54 -6.18
CA LEU A 58 -7.93 -8.45 -5.67
C LEU A 58 -7.59 -7.47 -6.80
N ARG A 59 -8.16 -6.27 -6.73
CA ARG A 59 -7.91 -5.17 -7.68
C ARG A 59 -7.59 -3.89 -6.92
N PRO A 60 -6.90 -2.92 -7.54
CA PRO A 60 -6.76 -1.60 -6.95
C PRO A 60 -8.14 -1.00 -6.62
N HIS A 61 -8.25 -0.35 -5.47
CA HIS A 61 -9.51 0.28 -5.06
C HIS A 61 -9.70 1.59 -5.84
N SER A 62 -10.89 1.80 -6.41
CA SER A 62 -11.10 2.98 -7.24
C SER A 62 -11.37 4.27 -6.47
N PHE A 63 -11.94 4.16 -5.26
CA PHE A 63 -12.18 5.30 -4.37
C PHE A 63 -11.08 5.55 -3.33
N TYR A 64 -10.10 4.65 -3.19
CA TYR A 64 -9.02 4.77 -2.21
C TYR A 64 -7.67 4.49 -2.85
N GLN A 65 -6.69 5.34 -2.58
CA GLN A 65 -5.32 5.18 -3.05
C GLN A 65 -4.34 5.17 -1.90
N VAL A 66 -3.15 4.62 -2.13
CA VAL A 66 -2.05 4.80 -1.19
C VAL A 66 -1.61 6.26 -1.23
N HIS A 67 -1.25 6.81 -0.07
CA HIS A 67 -0.62 8.11 0.04
C HIS A 67 0.80 7.92 0.59
N ARG A 68 1.79 8.53 -0.07
CA ARG A 68 3.15 8.60 0.45
C ARG A 68 3.20 9.54 1.65
N VAL A 69 3.44 8.99 2.83
CA VAL A 69 3.66 9.77 4.04
C VAL A 69 5.12 10.19 4.10
N THR A 70 5.34 11.48 4.34
CA THR A 70 6.67 12.07 4.54
C THR A 70 6.71 12.73 5.91
N GLY A 71 7.89 12.83 6.51
CA GLY A 71 8.07 13.49 7.80
C GLY A 71 9.36 13.05 8.49
N LYS A 72 9.77 13.79 9.52
CA LYS A 72 11.02 13.53 10.27
C LYS A 72 11.06 12.17 10.97
N THR A 73 9.89 11.61 11.28
CA THR A 73 9.74 10.31 11.94
C THR A 73 9.56 9.16 10.96
N VAL A 74 9.46 9.44 9.65
CA VAL A 74 9.38 8.42 8.60
C VAL A 74 10.79 8.02 8.21
N THR A 75 11.09 6.74 8.37
CA THR A 75 12.42 6.17 8.13
C THR A 75 12.46 5.31 6.88
N THR A 76 11.32 4.76 6.46
CA THR A 76 11.29 3.86 5.32
C THR A 76 11.27 4.64 4.02
N MET A 77 12.35 4.48 3.25
CA MET A 77 12.44 5.04 1.91
C MET A 77 11.39 4.41 1.01
N CYS A 78 10.69 5.24 0.25
CA CYS A 78 9.77 4.78 -0.79
C CYS A 78 9.70 5.77 -1.95
N GLN A 79 9.38 5.25 -3.12
CA GLN A 79 9.03 6.03 -4.31
C GLN A 79 7.55 5.85 -4.63
N GLU A 80 6.89 6.93 -5.02
CA GLU A 80 5.52 6.87 -5.50
C GLU A 80 5.53 6.74 -7.03
N LYS A 81 4.77 5.78 -7.57
CA LYS A 81 4.62 5.54 -9.01
C LYS A 81 3.15 5.40 -9.38
N MET A 82 2.83 5.81 -10.60
CA MET A 82 1.54 5.54 -11.22
C MET A 82 1.65 4.30 -12.11
N LEU A 83 0.91 3.25 -11.77
CA LEU A 83 0.72 2.07 -12.62
C LEU A 83 -0.70 2.09 -13.19
N GLY A 84 -0.83 2.50 -14.45
CA GLY A 84 -2.12 2.84 -15.04
C GLY A 84 -2.79 3.96 -14.24
N CYS A 85 -4.02 3.73 -13.76
CA CYS A 85 -4.76 4.69 -12.94
C CYS A 85 -4.59 4.46 -11.43
N SER A 86 -3.63 3.63 -11.00
CA SER A 86 -3.44 3.26 -9.60
C SER A 86 -2.10 3.74 -9.08
N LYS A 87 -2.13 4.44 -7.95
CA LYS A 87 -0.94 4.86 -7.23
C LYS A 87 -0.36 3.68 -6.45
N VAL A 88 0.96 3.51 -6.55
CA VAL A 88 1.73 2.43 -5.93
C VAL A 88 2.94 3.03 -5.24
N LEU A 89 3.25 2.56 -4.02
CA LEU A 89 4.53 2.83 -3.39
C LEU A 89 5.48 1.67 -3.67
N GLU A 90 6.68 2.01 -4.09
CA GLU A 90 7.79 1.09 -4.23
C GLU A 90 8.74 1.27 -3.05
N ILE A 91 8.95 0.19 -2.30
CA ILE A 91 9.77 0.15 -1.09
C ILE A 91 10.88 -0.88 -1.35
N PRO A 92 12.17 -0.50 -1.22
CA PRO A 92 13.25 -1.46 -1.37
C PRO A 92 13.28 -2.41 -0.17
N LEU A 93 13.30 -3.71 -0.44
CA LEU A 93 13.67 -4.74 0.53
C LEU A 93 15.14 -5.08 0.33
N LEU A 94 15.91 -4.92 1.39
CA LEU A 94 17.36 -5.05 1.42
C LEU A 94 17.77 -6.33 2.14
N PRO A 95 18.72 -7.13 1.61
CA PRO A 95 19.23 -8.31 2.29
C PRO A 95 19.78 -8.02 3.69
N GLU A 96 20.40 -6.85 3.86
CA GLU A 96 20.99 -6.38 5.12
C GLU A 96 19.94 -6.22 6.23
N ASN A 97 18.69 -5.97 5.85
CA ASN A 97 17.55 -5.84 6.76
C ASN A 97 16.71 -7.12 6.82
N ASN A 98 17.31 -8.28 6.53
CA ASN A 98 16.62 -9.58 6.46
C ASN A 98 15.41 -9.56 5.50
N MET A 99 15.49 -8.77 4.43
CA MET A 99 14.42 -8.59 3.45
C MET A 99 13.09 -8.20 4.11
N SER A 100 13.17 -7.40 5.18
CA SER A 100 12.06 -6.93 5.99
C SER A 100 11.91 -5.41 5.89
N ALA A 101 10.69 -4.91 5.97
CA ALA A 101 10.38 -3.49 6.03
C ALA A 101 9.25 -3.19 7.02
N SER A 102 9.43 -2.12 7.78
CA SER A 102 8.41 -1.50 8.63
C SER A 102 7.68 -0.43 7.82
N ILE A 103 6.37 -0.54 7.64
CA ILE A 103 5.63 0.29 6.67
C ILE A 103 5.17 1.59 7.34
N ASP A 104 6.11 2.49 7.62
CA ASP A 104 5.86 3.81 8.22
C ASP A 104 5.60 4.94 7.21
N CYS A 105 5.75 4.65 5.91
CA CYS A 105 5.67 5.61 4.82
C CYS A 105 4.36 5.55 4.00
N ALA A 106 3.39 4.71 4.39
CA ALA A 106 2.15 4.51 3.66
C ALA A 106 0.92 4.92 4.48
N GLY A 107 0.12 5.84 3.92
CA GLY A 107 -1.20 6.24 4.41
C GLY A 107 -2.29 5.93 3.38
N ILE A 108 -3.54 6.31 3.66
CA ILE A 108 -4.68 6.10 2.75
C ILE A 108 -5.32 7.44 2.37
N LEU A 109 -5.48 7.65 1.06
CA LEU A 109 -6.20 8.77 0.45
C LEU A 109 -7.58 8.31 -0.01
N LYS A 110 -8.63 9.05 0.34
CA LYS A 110 -9.98 8.91 -0.20
C LYS A 110 -10.14 9.88 -1.37
N LEU A 111 -10.47 9.35 -2.54
CA LEU A 111 -10.80 10.14 -3.71
C LEU A 111 -12.25 10.62 -3.63
N ARG A 112 -12.55 11.82 -4.15
CA ARG A 112 -13.93 12.33 -4.16
C ARG A 112 -14.78 11.48 -5.11
N ASN A 113 -16.01 11.19 -4.70
CA ASN A 113 -16.88 10.30 -5.47
C ASN A 113 -17.19 10.86 -6.86
N ALA A 114 -17.48 12.17 -6.93
CA ALA A 114 -17.73 12.85 -8.20
C ALA A 114 -16.57 12.67 -9.20
N ASP A 115 -15.32 12.80 -8.75
CA ASP A 115 -14.16 12.66 -9.63
C ASP A 115 -13.99 11.24 -10.19
N ILE A 116 -14.43 10.21 -9.46
CA ILE A 116 -14.37 8.81 -9.89
C ILE A 116 -15.50 8.46 -10.86
N GLU A 117 -16.72 8.90 -10.55
CA GLU A 117 -17.91 8.70 -11.37
C GLU A 117 -17.67 9.27 -12.79
N LEU A 118 -17.07 10.47 -12.88
CA LEU A 118 -16.70 11.10 -14.15
C LEU A 118 -15.57 10.36 -14.92
N LYS A 119 -14.61 9.73 -14.23
CA LYS A 119 -13.41 9.15 -14.87
C LYS A 119 -13.51 7.67 -15.22
N LYS A 120 -14.27 6.89 -14.45
CA LYS A 120 -14.24 5.42 -14.53
C LYS A 120 -15.58 4.76 -14.80
N GLY A 121 -16.69 5.53 -14.80
CA GLY A 121 -18.03 4.95 -14.94
C GLY A 121 -18.36 3.89 -13.87
N GLU A 122 -17.65 3.89 -12.75
CA GLU A 122 -17.85 2.92 -11.69
C GLU A 122 -19.08 3.27 -10.86
N VAL A 123 -19.99 2.30 -10.74
CA VAL A 123 -21.30 2.42 -10.10
C VAL A 123 -21.26 2.40 -8.56
N ASP A 124 -22.39 2.80 -7.95
CA ASP A 124 -22.68 3.02 -6.52
C ASP A 124 -22.08 2.06 -5.47
N ILE A 125 -21.68 0.85 -5.87
CA ILE A 125 -21.10 -0.15 -4.98
C ILE A 125 -19.78 0.33 -4.36
N GLY A 126 -18.91 0.97 -5.15
CA GLY A 126 -17.64 1.50 -4.63
C GLY A 126 -17.81 2.76 -3.76
N ARG A 127 -18.93 3.47 -3.92
CA ARG A 127 -19.27 4.69 -3.16
C ARG A 127 -19.56 4.41 -1.69
N LYS A 128 -20.27 3.32 -1.41
CA LYS A 128 -20.65 2.90 -0.04
C LYS A 128 -19.61 1.97 0.60
N ASN A 129 -18.72 1.37 -0.19
CA ASN A 129 -17.70 0.47 0.31
C ASN A 129 -16.50 1.25 0.86
N THR A 130 -16.38 1.28 2.19
CA THR A 130 -15.25 1.89 2.90
C THR A 130 -14.19 0.87 3.31
N ARG A 131 -14.39 -0.42 2.98
CA ARG A 131 -13.45 -1.50 3.32
C ARG A 131 -12.38 -1.61 2.24
N THR A 132 -11.13 -1.59 2.67
CA THR A 132 -9.96 -1.72 1.81
C THR A 132 -9.02 -2.82 2.31
N ARG A 133 -8.11 -3.28 1.45
CA ARG A 133 -6.98 -4.13 1.84
C ARG A 133 -5.69 -3.41 1.47
N VAL A 134 -4.69 -3.43 2.35
CA VAL A 134 -3.33 -3.03 2.00
C VAL A 134 -2.70 -4.20 1.26
N VAL A 135 -2.31 -3.99 0.02
CA VAL A 135 -1.79 -5.05 -0.84
C VAL A 135 -0.30 -4.90 -0.99
N PHE A 136 0.39 -6.01 -0.85
CA PHE A 136 1.84 -6.13 -0.99
C PHE A 136 2.17 -7.12 -2.10
N ARG A 137 3.04 -6.73 -3.02
CA ARG A 137 3.56 -7.61 -4.08
C ARG A 137 5.06 -7.42 -4.21
N VAL A 138 5.79 -8.50 -4.45
CA VAL A 138 7.22 -8.46 -4.74
C VAL A 138 7.45 -9.24 -6.02
N ALA A 139 8.21 -8.67 -6.95
CA ALA A 139 8.77 -9.42 -8.07
C ALA A 139 10.16 -9.92 -7.66
N VAL A 140 10.33 -11.24 -7.65
CA VAL A 140 11.62 -11.87 -7.35
C VAL A 140 12.21 -12.32 -8.68
N PRO A 141 13.42 -11.87 -9.07
CA PRO A 141 14.03 -12.30 -10.31
C PRO A 141 14.40 -13.78 -10.23
N GLN A 142 13.99 -14.56 -11.23
CA GLN A 142 14.33 -15.98 -11.32
C GLN A 142 15.74 -16.16 -11.92
N GLN A 143 16.38 -17.30 -11.61
CA GLN A 143 17.75 -17.61 -12.07
C GLN A 143 17.86 -17.77 -13.60
N ASP A 144 16.73 -17.90 -14.30
CA ASP A 144 16.62 -18.00 -15.76
C ASP A 144 16.36 -16.64 -16.44
N GLY A 145 16.39 -15.53 -15.69
CA GLY A 145 16.17 -14.19 -16.23
C GLY A 145 14.70 -13.83 -16.48
N ARG A 146 13.74 -14.61 -15.93
CA ARG A 146 12.31 -14.29 -15.93
C ARG A 146 11.83 -13.66 -14.62
#